data_AF-A0A8T6N474-F1
#
_entry.id   AF-A0A8T6N474-F1
#
_cell.length_a   1.000
_cell.length_b   1.000
_cell.length_c   1.000
_cell.angle_alpha   90.00
_cell.angle_beta   90.00
_cell.angle_gamma   90.00
#
_symmetry.space_group_name_H-M   'P 1'
#
loop_
_entity.id
_entity.type
_entity.pdbx_description
1 polymer ?
#
loop_
_entity_poly.entity_id
_entity_poly.type
_entity_poly.pdbx_seq_one_letter_code
_entity_poly.pdbx_strand_id
1 'polypeptide(L)'
;MRKKNKTTRPSTPKKQSMPISDKYLLPWLTLLSGLCISAVAVWYSVAGLVAIFAASALAITLMGVVLEVGKLVSAVWLHRNWYRSAKWLKTYLAVSVVVLMFITSMGIFGFLSKAHVEQTALSDENLAQVEAIDDKLERSNIKMDRWQDEINRLLSTGNTTVDSALMAQDRSDLKEVRAQIKSEKDVIRKESEQRIQLAQGMENAQEEITLARTERDEKLAAVDKKYARELRTLNNRINKARRGTSNKAADADKRIKELEANIEQEQAVIDEIRGEKLEFEKEVRKLEAEVGPIKYIAEFIYGETDKTILEKAVTWVIIIIIFVFDPLAVGLLIASQYSFAMARGEYRKTIDNNGEKSSVLDGRQKTKVIEKVYEVEADVDDSTPKDIQVLEQQIKDKTEK
;
A
#
# COMPACT_ATOMS: atom_id res chain seq x y z
N MET A 1 -10.01 43.63 86.08
CA MET A 1 -10.15 44.65 85.01
C MET A 1 -9.85 44.02 83.65
N ARG A 2 -10.51 44.56 82.63
CA ARG A 2 -10.74 44.07 81.26
C ARG A 2 -9.51 44.13 80.33
N LYS A 3 -9.50 43.19 79.36
CA LYS A 3 -9.08 43.30 77.94
C LYS A 3 -7.55 43.41 77.68
N LYS A 4 -6.95 42.80 76.65
CA LYS A 4 -7.42 42.46 75.29
C LYS A 4 -6.74 41.17 74.79
N ASN A 5 -7.51 40.12 74.51
CA ASN A 5 -7.06 39.05 73.62
C ASN A 5 -7.31 39.52 72.18
N LYS A 6 -6.25 39.61 71.36
CA LYS A 6 -6.37 39.96 69.94
C LYS A 6 -6.98 38.76 69.21
N THR A 7 -8.30 38.76 69.04
CA THR A 7 -8.99 37.92 68.07
C THR A 7 -8.54 38.33 66.67
N THR A 8 -7.65 37.55 66.07
CA THR A 8 -7.40 37.58 64.62
C THR A 8 -8.69 37.17 63.92
N ARG A 9 -9.32 38.11 63.20
CA ARG A 9 -10.48 37.81 62.35
C ARG A 9 -10.05 36.78 61.30
N PRO A 10 -10.88 35.77 60.96
CA PRO A 10 -10.63 34.96 59.79
C PRO A 10 -10.65 35.87 58.57
N SER A 11 -9.57 35.85 57.78
CA SER A 11 -9.51 36.54 56.50
C SER A 11 -10.64 36.02 55.63
N THR A 12 -11.63 36.86 55.34
CA THR A 12 -12.63 36.61 54.30
C THR A 12 -11.91 36.17 53.03
N PRO A 13 -12.24 35.01 52.44
CA PRO A 13 -11.61 34.62 51.18
C PRO A 13 -11.89 35.71 50.15
N LYS A 14 -10.83 36.27 49.55
CA LYS A 14 -10.95 37.22 48.45
C LYS A 14 -11.89 36.59 47.42
N LYS A 15 -12.96 37.31 47.09
CA LYS A 15 -13.90 36.97 46.02
C LYS A 15 -13.11 37.04 44.72
N GLN A 16 -12.47 35.94 44.34
CA GLN A 16 -11.75 35.84 43.07
C GLN A 16 -12.82 35.71 41.99
N SER A 17 -13.38 36.87 41.59
CA SER A 17 -14.29 36.95 40.45
C SER A 17 -13.46 36.59 39.22
N MET A 18 -13.77 35.44 38.62
CA MET A 18 -13.26 35.12 37.29
C MET A 18 -13.56 36.30 36.35
N PRO A 19 -12.61 36.72 35.50
CA PRO A 19 -12.87 37.77 34.53
C PRO A 19 -14.07 37.36 33.65
N ILE A 20 -14.84 38.34 33.19
CA ILE A 20 -16.11 38.12 32.45
C ILE A 20 -15.88 37.26 31.20
N SER A 21 -14.69 37.34 30.60
CA SER A 21 -14.23 36.46 29.52
C SER A 21 -14.30 34.99 29.93
N ASP A 22 -13.70 34.60 31.04
CA ASP A 22 -13.55 33.20 31.47
C ASP A 22 -14.89 32.57 31.84
N LYS A 23 -15.83 33.41 32.28
CA LYS A 23 -17.19 32.98 32.66
C LYS A 23 -18.00 32.46 31.46
N TYR A 24 -17.80 33.00 30.25
CA TYR A 24 -18.60 32.65 29.08
C TYR A 24 -17.78 32.00 27.95
N LEU A 25 -16.50 32.36 27.82
CA LEU A 25 -15.60 31.87 26.78
C LEU A 25 -15.17 30.42 27.03
N LEU A 26 -14.74 30.10 28.24
CA LEU A 26 -14.18 28.78 28.58
C LEU A 26 -15.21 27.64 28.46
N PRO A 27 -16.48 27.78 28.90
CA PRO A 27 -17.51 26.76 28.67
C PRO A 27 -17.80 26.52 27.18
N TRP A 28 -17.86 27.58 26.37
CA TRP A 28 -18.09 27.42 24.93
C TRP A 28 -16.89 26.80 24.21
N LEU A 29 -15.66 27.20 24.58
CA LEU A 29 -14.45 26.66 23.99
C LEU A 29 -14.27 25.18 24.32
N THR A 30 -14.54 24.78 25.56
CA THR A 30 -14.50 23.36 25.98
C THR A 30 -15.57 22.51 25.28
N LEU A 31 -16.79 23.04 25.12
CA LEU A 31 -17.85 22.34 24.39
C LEU A 31 -17.49 22.20 22.90
N LEU A 32 -17.06 23.30 22.26
CA LEU A 32 -16.68 23.31 20.85
C LEU A 32 -15.52 22.35 20.59
N SER A 33 -14.50 22.35 21.44
CA SER A 33 -13.38 21.42 21.36
C SER A 33 -13.84 19.96 21.46
N GLY A 34 -14.70 19.62 22.43
CA GLY A 34 -15.25 18.27 22.57
C GLY A 34 -16.10 17.84 21.35
N LEU A 35 -16.94 18.75 20.82
CA LEU A 35 -17.74 18.48 19.62
C LEU A 35 -16.87 18.32 18.37
N CYS A 36 -15.83 19.14 18.19
CA CYS A 36 -14.90 19.02 17.07
C CYS A 36 -14.14 17.68 17.11
N ILE A 37 -13.61 17.29 18.28
CA ILE A 37 -12.89 16.01 18.42
C ILE A 37 -13.82 14.84 18.12
N SER A 38 -15.05 14.85 18.65
CA SER A 38 -16.04 13.81 18.35
C SER A 38 -16.46 13.82 16.87
N ALA A 39 -16.67 14.99 16.25
CA ALA A 39 -17.04 15.07 14.83
C ALA A 39 -15.96 14.45 13.92
N VAL A 40 -14.69 14.74 14.19
CA VAL A 40 -13.56 14.14 13.46
C VAL A 40 -13.48 12.63 13.74
N ALA A 41 -13.69 12.21 14.98
CA ALA A 41 -13.71 10.79 15.35
C ALA A 41 -14.82 10.01 14.63
N VAL A 42 -16.04 10.58 14.51
CA VAL A 42 -17.15 9.98 13.76
C VAL A 42 -16.80 9.83 12.29
N TRP A 43 -16.24 10.87 11.68
CA TRP A 43 -15.87 10.84 10.27
C TRP A 43 -14.95 9.65 9.97
N TYR A 44 -13.84 9.53 10.72
CA TYR A 44 -12.89 8.43 10.55
C TYR A 44 -13.48 7.08 10.95
N SER A 45 -14.26 7.02 12.04
CA SER A 45 -14.88 5.79 12.49
C SER A 45 -15.87 5.22 11.48
N VAL A 46 -16.74 6.07 10.93
CA VAL A 46 -17.75 5.67 9.94
C VAL A 46 -17.07 5.25 8.65
N ALA A 47 -16.08 6.02 8.18
CA ALA A 47 -15.33 5.67 6.97
C ALA A 47 -14.65 4.29 7.10
N GLY A 48 -14.07 3.98 8.26
CA GLY A 48 -13.46 2.67 8.51
C GLY A 48 -14.47 1.53 8.58
N LEU A 49 -15.61 1.71 9.25
CA LEU A 49 -16.68 0.70 9.28
C LEU A 49 -17.30 0.46 7.90
N VAL A 50 -17.50 1.52 7.12
CA VAL A 50 -17.99 1.44 5.74
C VAL A 50 -17.02 0.64 4.87
N ALA A 51 -15.71 0.82 5.06
CA ALA A 51 -14.71 0.07 4.32
C ALA A 51 -14.75 -1.44 4.61
N ILE A 52 -15.09 -1.84 5.84
CA ILE A 52 -15.23 -3.26 6.22
C ILE A 52 -16.49 -3.90 5.61
N PHE A 53 -17.57 -3.13 5.47
CA PHE A 53 -18.88 -3.61 5.03
C PHE A 53 -19.41 -2.82 3.83
N ALA A 54 -18.62 -2.79 2.76
CA ALA A 54 -18.86 -1.97 1.57
C ALA A 54 -20.26 -2.14 0.94
N ALA A 55 -20.85 -3.34 1.02
CA ALA A 55 -22.16 -3.65 0.45
C ALA A 55 -23.33 -2.87 1.10
N SER A 56 -23.14 -2.26 2.27
CA SER A 56 -24.20 -1.57 3.01
C SER A 56 -23.78 -0.19 3.54
N ALA A 57 -22.92 0.51 2.78
CA ALA A 57 -22.31 1.78 3.18
C ALA A 57 -23.31 2.82 3.74
N LEU A 58 -24.47 2.97 3.12
CA LEU A 58 -25.50 3.93 3.55
C LEU A 58 -26.07 3.58 4.94
N ALA A 59 -26.38 2.31 5.18
CA ALA A 59 -26.94 1.85 6.46
C ALA A 59 -25.94 2.05 7.60
N ILE A 60 -24.67 1.74 7.35
CA ILE A 60 -23.60 1.87 8.35
C ILE A 60 -23.29 3.33 8.65
N THR A 61 -23.32 4.18 7.63
CA THR A 61 -23.16 5.63 7.80
C THR A 61 -24.25 6.19 8.72
N LEU A 62 -25.51 5.87 8.46
CA LEU A 62 -26.63 6.31 9.31
C LEU A 62 -26.51 5.75 10.73
N MET A 63 -26.18 4.45 10.87
CA MET A 63 -25.98 3.82 12.17
C MET A 63 -24.87 4.50 12.97
N GLY A 64 -23.69 4.70 12.38
CA GLY A 64 -22.54 5.25 13.08
C GLY A 64 -22.77 6.68 13.58
N VAL A 65 -23.42 7.52 12.77
CA VAL A 65 -23.80 8.89 13.19
C VAL A 65 -24.77 8.85 14.38
N VAL A 66 -25.78 7.99 14.33
CA VAL A 66 -26.76 7.85 15.43
C VAL A 66 -26.10 7.31 16.70
N LEU A 67 -25.21 6.33 16.58
CA LEU A 67 -24.49 5.75 17.72
C LEU A 67 -23.58 6.77 18.41
N GLU A 68 -22.87 7.61 17.66
CA GLU A 68 -22.04 8.65 18.28
C GLU A 68 -22.89 9.70 18.99
N VAL A 69 -23.93 10.22 18.33
CA VAL A 69 -24.83 11.20 18.97
C VAL A 69 -25.43 10.59 20.24
N GLY A 70 -25.83 9.31 20.18
CA GLY A 70 -26.29 8.54 21.33
C GLY A 70 -25.25 8.44 22.46
N LYS A 71 -23.97 8.23 22.14
CA LYS A 71 -22.85 8.20 23.11
C LYS A 71 -22.74 9.53 23.86
N LEU A 72 -22.71 10.65 23.14
CA LEU A 72 -22.56 11.99 23.74
C LEU A 72 -23.77 12.35 24.61
N VAL A 73 -24.98 12.12 24.10
CA VAL A 73 -26.22 12.39 24.85
C VAL A 73 -26.29 11.52 26.12
N SER A 74 -25.94 10.23 26.01
CA SER A 74 -25.92 9.30 27.15
C SER A 74 -24.91 9.74 28.21
N ALA A 75 -23.71 10.16 27.81
CA ALA A 75 -22.69 10.63 28.73
C ALA A 75 -23.10 11.93 29.45
N VAL A 76 -23.64 12.90 28.71
CA VAL A 76 -24.11 14.17 29.27
C VAL A 76 -25.30 13.94 30.22
N TRP A 77 -26.25 13.08 29.83
CA TRP A 77 -27.39 12.75 30.67
C TRP A 77 -26.97 12.02 31.94
N LEU A 78 -26.07 11.03 31.82
CA LEU A 78 -25.56 10.25 32.95
C LEU A 78 -24.85 11.15 33.97
N HIS A 79 -24.06 12.12 33.50
CA HIS A 79 -23.45 13.12 34.37
C HIS A 79 -24.50 14.00 35.06
N ARG A 80 -25.45 14.56 34.30
CA ARG A 80 -26.47 15.47 34.85
C ARG A 80 -27.36 14.80 35.89
N ASN A 81 -27.68 13.52 35.70
CA ASN A 81 -28.62 12.78 36.54
C ASN A 81 -27.92 11.79 37.49
N TRP A 82 -26.61 11.91 37.71
CA TRP A 82 -25.81 10.92 38.46
C TRP A 82 -26.36 10.56 39.84
N TYR A 83 -26.87 11.55 40.58
CA TYR A 83 -27.42 11.37 41.93
C TYR A 83 -28.90 10.99 41.96
N ARG A 84 -29.64 11.22 40.87
CA ARG A 84 -31.09 10.98 40.76
C ARG A 84 -31.42 9.67 40.05
N SER A 85 -30.46 9.12 39.30
CA SER A 85 -30.64 7.92 38.48
C SER A 85 -30.56 6.64 39.32
N ALA A 86 -31.41 5.67 38.98
CA ALA A 86 -31.39 4.35 39.61
C ALA A 86 -30.10 3.59 39.25
N LYS A 87 -29.61 2.75 40.17
CA LYS A 87 -28.30 2.06 40.03
C LYS A 87 -28.16 1.26 38.73
N TRP A 88 -29.22 0.57 38.29
CA TRP A 88 -29.23 -0.24 37.06
C TRP A 88 -29.09 0.61 35.79
N LEU A 89 -29.77 1.76 35.74
CA LEU A 89 -29.68 2.68 34.61
C LEU A 89 -28.30 3.34 34.53
N LYS A 90 -27.72 3.66 35.68
CA LYS A 90 -26.36 4.20 35.79
C LYS A 90 -25.32 3.21 35.25
N THR A 91 -25.40 1.95 35.65
CA THR A 91 -24.47 0.91 35.16
C THR A 91 -24.66 0.64 33.68
N TYR A 92 -25.91 0.56 33.21
CA TYR A 92 -26.20 0.36 31.78
C TYR A 92 -25.60 1.48 30.93
N LEU A 93 -25.93 2.75 31.22
CA LEU A 93 -25.41 3.88 30.44
C LEU A 93 -23.90 4.02 30.53
N ALA A 94 -23.29 3.76 31.68
CA ALA A 94 -21.83 3.79 31.82
C ALA A 94 -21.17 2.73 30.93
N VAL A 95 -21.67 1.49 30.97
CA VAL A 95 -21.17 0.40 30.13
C VAL A 95 -21.45 0.67 28.66
N SER A 96 -22.64 1.15 28.30
CA SER A 96 -22.99 1.50 26.92
C SER A 96 -22.05 2.57 26.36
N VAL A 97 -21.73 3.62 27.12
CA VAL A 97 -20.78 4.66 26.70
C VAL A 97 -19.40 4.05 26.43
N VAL A 98 -18.91 3.16 27.31
CA VAL A 98 -17.63 2.47 27.11
C VAL A 98 -17.65 1.54 25.89
N VAL A 99 -18.73 0.78 25.69
CA VAL A 99 -18.89 -0.08 24.50
C VAL A 99 -18.95 0.75 23.22
N LEU A 100 -19.70 1.86 23.22
CA LEU A 100 -19.74 2.81 22.11
C LEU A 100 -18.36 3.39 21.83
N MET A 101 -17.55 3.66 22.87
CA MET A 101 -16.17 4.09 22.68
C MET A 101 -15.33 3.03 21.96
N PHE A 102 -15.46 1.76 22.33
CA PHE A 102 -14.80 0.66 21.60
C PHE A 102 -15.26 0.53 20.15
N ILE A 103 -16.54 0.80 19.85
CA ILE A 103 -17.04 0.78 18.47
C ILE A 103 -16.44 1.94 17.66
N THR A 104 -16.42 3.16 18.21
CA THR A 104 -15.76 4.33 17.59
C THR A 104 -14.27 4.04 17.35
N SER A 105 -13.62 3.41 18.34
CA SER A 105 -12.23 2.95 18.28
C SER A 105 -11.99 1.96 17.14
N MET A 106 -12.80 0.92 17.04
CA MET A 106 -12.68 -0.10 15.99
C MET A 106 -12.86 0.51 14.59
N GLY A 107 -13.76 1.47 14.44
CA GLY A 107 -13.93 2.21 13.19
C GLY A 107 -12.70 3.03 12.82
N ILE A 108 -12.16 3.83 13.75
CA ILE A 108 -10.95 4.65 13.51
C ILE A 108 -9.78 3.74 13.15
N PHE A 109 -9.63 2.63 13.87
CA PHE A 109 -8.62 1.62 13.57
C PHE A 109 -8.78 1.05 12.16
N GLY A 110 -9.99 0.67 11.75
CA GLY A 110 -10.25 0.15 10.42
C GLY A 110 -9.87 1.14 9.31
N PHE A 111 -10.16 2.43 9.50
CA PHE A 111 -9.79 3.47 8.53
C PHE A 111 -8.28 3.65 8.43
N LEU A 112 -7.60 3.83 9.56
CA LEU A 112 -6.16 4.09 9.59
C LEU A 112 -5.35 2.85 9.18
N SER A 113 -5.79 1.66 9.58
CA SER A 113 -5.18 0.40 9.15
C SER A 113 -5.37 0.18 7.65
N LYS A 114 -6.54 0.50 7.08
CA LYS A 114 -6.74 0.41 5.61
C LYS A 114 -5.79 1.34 4.88
N ALA A 115 -5.72 2.61 5.28
CA ALA A 115 -4.84 3.59 4.62
C ALA A 115 -3.38 3.13 4.64
N HIS A 116 -2.91 2.57 5.76
CA HIS A 116 -1.55 2.07 5.86
C HIS A 116 -1.30 0.79 5.05
N VAL A 117 -2.23 -0.17 5.09
CA VAL A 117 -2.12 -1.42 4.32
C VAL A 117 -2.17 -1.15 2.82
N GLU A 118 -3.08 -0.29 2.37
CA GLU A 118 -3.22 0.09 0.96
C GLU A 118 -1.96 0.79 0.46
N GLN A 119 -1.42 1.72 1.26
CA GLN A 119 -0.17 2.41 0.93
C GLN A 119 1.04 1.46 0.86
N THR A 120 1.12 0.50 1.78
CA THR A 120 2.20 -0.50 1.81
C THR A 120 2.08 -1.48 0.65
N ALA A 121 0.86 -1.93 0.34
CA ALA A 121 0.58 -2.81 -0.79
C ALA A 121 0.93 -2.15 -2.14
N LEU A 122 0.59 -0.86 -2.32
CA LEU A 122 0.98 -0.09 -3.50
C LEU A 122 2.51 0.02 -3.64
N SER A 123 3.22 0.22 -2.53
CA SER A 123 4.69 0.25 -2.55
C SER A 123 5.29 -1.09 -2.95
N ASP A 124 4.76 -2.19 -2.44
CA ASP A 124 5.23 -3.54 -2.74
C ASP A 124 4.91 -3.94 -4.19
N GLU A 125 3.74 -3.55 -4.70
CA GLU A 125 3.38 -3.73 -6.12
C GLU A 125 4.33 -2.96 -7.03
N ASN A 126 4.58 -1.67 -6.75
CA ASN A 126 5.51 -0.87 -7.53
C ASN A 126 6.95 -1.42 -7.45
N LEU A 127 7.37 -1.93 -6.29
CA LEU A 127 8.67 -2.60 -6.15
C LEU A 127 8.75 -3.86 -7.02
N ALA A 128 7.70 -4.69 -7.04
CA ALA A 128 7.63 -5.87 -7.90
C ALA A 128 7.63 -5.49 -9.40
N GLN A 129 7.00 -4.37 -9.77
CA GLN A 129 7.07 -3.85 -11.14
C GLN A 129 8.48 -3.39 -11.51
N VAL A 130 9.19 -2.72 -10.59
CA VAL A 130 10.61 -2.36 -10.77
C VAL A 130 11.47 -3.61 -10.98
N GLU A 131 11.28 -4.65 -10.16
CA GLU A 131 12.01 -5.92 -10.29
C GLU A 131 11.73 -6.58 -11.65
N ALA A 132 10.45 -6.65 -12.08
CA ALA A 132 10.08 -7.20 -13.38
C ALA A 132 10.67 -6.40 -14.56
N ILE A 133 10.78 -5.08 -14.41
CA ILE A 133 11.43 -4.20 -15.38
C ILE A 133 12.94 -4.43 -15.43
N ASP A 134 13.61 -4.58 -14.28
CA ASP A 134 15.04 -4.92 -14.23
C ASP A 134 15.34 -6.24 -14.94
N ASP A 135 14.48 -7.22 -14.72
CA ASP A 135 14.49 -8.51 -15.40
C ASP A 135 14.39 -8.37 -16.94
N LYS A 136 13.50 -7.47 -17.40
CA LYS A 136 13.32 -7.18 -18.83
C LYS A 136 14.56 -6.48 -19.40
N LEU A 137 15.12 -5.54 -18.64
CA LEU A 137 16.32 -4.80 -19.00
C LEU A 137 17.55 -5.72 -19.09
N GLU A 138 17.70 -6.66 -18.17
CA GLU A 138 18.75 -7.70 -18.22
C GLU A 138 18.60 -8.55 -19.48
N ARG A 139 17.39 -9.04 -19.78
CA ARG A 139 17.14 -9.83 -21.00
C ARG A 139 17.45 -9.06 -22.28
N SER A 140 17.11 -7.77 -22.35
CA SER A 140 17.42 -6.92 -23.49
C SER A 140 18.93 -6.66 -23.62
N ASN A 141 19.64 -6.40 -22.52
CA ASN A 141 21.10 -6.27 -22.52
C ASN A 141 21.78 -7.57 -23.00
N ILE A 142 21.32 -8.75 -22.56
CA ILE A 142 21.87 -10.03 -23.03
C ILE A 142 21.64 -10.25 -24.54
N LYS A 143 20.53 -9.76 -25.12
CA LYS A 143 20.36 -9.79 -26.59
C LYS A 143 21.36 -8.88 -27.28
N MET A 144 21.53 -7.66 -26.76
CA MET A 144 22.48 -6.69 -27.28
C MET A 144 23.90 -7.24 -27.27
N ASP A 145 24.35 -7.80 -26.15
CA ASP A 145 25.67 -8.42 -26.03
C ASP A 145 25.86 -9.54 -27.05
N ARG A 146 24.85 -10.41 -27.24
CA ARG A 146 24.90 -11.46 -28.27
C ARG A 146 25.01 -10.91 -29.69
N TRP A 147 24.31 -9.83 -30.01
CA TRP A 147 24.43 -9.17 -31.32
C TRP A 147 25.79 -8.50 -31.48
N GLN A 148 26.32 -7.87 -30.42
CA GLN A 148 27.64 -7.27 -30.38
C GLN A 148 28.76 -8.31 -30.60
N ASP A 149 28.65 -9.46 -29.94
CA ASP A 149 29.57 -10.59 -30.06
C ASP A 149 29.55 -11.19 -31.47
N GLU A 150 28.37 -11.34 -32.07
CA GLU A 150 28.25 -11.82 -33.44
C GLU A 150 28.84 -10.80 -34.43
N ILE A 151 28.65 -9.49 -34.21
CA ILE A 151 29.35 -8.45 -35.00
C ILE A 151 30.87 -8.61 -34.87
N ASN A 152 31.41 -8.74 -33.65
CA ASN A 152 32.84 -8.92 -33.40
C ASN A 152 33.39 -10.19 -34.08
N ARG A 153 32.60 -11.26 -34.10
CA ARG A 153 32.94 -12.53 -34.78
C ARG A 153 32.93 -12.38 -36.30
N LEU A 154 31.96 -11.68 -36.87
CA LEU A 154 31.87 -11.43 -38.31
C LEU A 154 33.04 -10.54 -38.77
N LEU A 155 33.41 -9.52 -37.99
CA LEU A 155 34.57 -8.67 -38.23
C LEU A 155 35.89 -9.45 -38.18
N SER A 156 36.06 -10.34 -37.21
CA SER A 156 37.27 -11.17 -37.08
C SER A 156 37.37 -12.28 -38.14
N THR A 157 36.24 -12.83 -38.59
CA THR A 157 36.19 -13.84 -39.67
C THR A 157 36.49 -13.24 -41.05
N GLY A 158 36.29 -11.93 -41.24
CA GLY A 158 36.66 -11.20 -42.46
C GLY A 158 38.17 -11.15 -42.76
N ASN A 159 39.04 -11.39 -41.76
CA ASN A 159 40.50 -11.35 -41.90
C ASN A 159 41.14 -12.76 -41.99
N THR A 160 41.15 -13.30 -43.21
CA THR A 160 42.29 -14.01 -43.86
C THR A 160 43.25 -14.90 -43.03
N THR A 161 42.80 -15.82 -42.16
CA THR A 161 43.74 -16.84 -41.59
C THR A 161 43.22 -18.27 -41.43
N VAL A 162 41.91 -18.51 -41.40
CA VAL A 162 41.37 -19.88 -41.28
C VAL A 162 41.36 -20.63 -42.62
N ASP A 163 41.26 -19.91 -43.74
CA ASP A 163 41.17 -20.50 -45.08
C ASP A 163 42.52 -21.03 -45.58
N SER A 164 43.65 -20.42 -45.20
CA SER A 164 44.99 -20.91 -45.59
C SER A 164 45.33 -22.23 -44.88
N ALA A 165 44.95 -22.38 -43.62
CA ALA A 165 45.15 -23.60 -42.84
C ALA A 165 44.24 -24.75 -43.33
N LEU A 166 42.96 -24.47 -43.58
CA LEU A 166 42.02 -25.47 -44.09
C LEU A 166 42.35 -25.92 -45.53
N MET A 167 42.81 -24.99 -46.38
CA MET A 167 43.29 -25.32 -47.74
C MET A 167 44.60 -26.08 -47.74
N ALA A 168 45.50 -25.82 -46.78
CA ALA A 168 46.72 -26.58 -46.61
C ALA A 168 46.40 -28.03 -46.21
N GLN A 169 45.45 -28.22 -45.30
CA GLN A 169 44.95 -29.52 -44.86
C GLN A 169 44.21 -30.27 -45.98
N ASP A 170 43.25 -29.65 -46.66
CA ASP A 170 42.53 -30.29 -47.77
C ASP A 170 43.48 -30.65 -48.95
N ARG A 171 44.60 -29.90 -49.12
CA ARG A 171 45.66 -30.24 -50.09
C ARG A 171 46.55 -31.39 -49.63
N SER A 172 46.85 -31.51 -48.33
CA SER A 172 47.60 -32.66 -47.81
C SER A 172 46.80 -33.94 -47.94
N ASP A 173 45.52 -33.90 -47.61
CA ASP A 173 44.63 -35.06 -47.65
C ASP A 173 44.44 -35.54 -49.10
N LEU A 174 44.30 -34.62 -50.06
CA LEU A 174 44.26 -34.96 -51.49
C LEU A 174 45.57 -35.63 -51.97
N LYS A 175 46.72 -35.21 -51.43
CA LYS A 175 48.02 -35.80 -51.77
C LYS A 175 48.13 -37.22 -51.20
N GLU A 176 47.65 -37.44 -49.99
CA GLU A 176 47.64 -38.75 -49.33
C GLU A 176 46.71 -39.74 -50.05
N VAL A 177 45.46 -39.34 -50.33
CA VAL A 177 44.50 -40.19 -51.06
C VAL A 177 45.04 -40.57 -52.44
N ARG A 178 45.68 -39.64 -53.16
CA ARG A 178 46.33 -39.95 -54.46
C ARG A 178 47.50 -40.92 -54.31
N ALA A 179 48.27 -40.84 -53.23
CA ALA A 179 49.37 -41.76 -52.97
C ALA A 179 48.85 -43.17 -52.65
N GLN A 180 47.76 -43.28 -51.85
CA GLN A 180 47.11 -44.55 -51.54
C GLN A 180 46.55 -45.22 -52.80
N ILE A 181 45.80 -44.48 -53.62
CA ILE A 181 45.29 -44.97 -54.92
C ILE A 181 46.42 -45.52 -55.78
N LYS A 182 47.53 -44.77 -55.88
CA LYS A 182 48.68 -45.19 -56.66
C LYS A 182 49.27 -46.49 -56.13
N SER A 183 49.46 -46.60 -54.81
CA SER A 183 50.00 -47.81 -54.19
C SER A 183 49.11 -49.04 -54.37
N GLU A 184 47.79 -48.91 -54.23
CA GLU A 184 46.83 -50.02 -54.39
C GLU A 184 46.80 -50.49 -55.85
N LYS A 185 46.82 -49.55 -56.81
CA LYS A 185 46.95 -49.88 -58.24
C LYS A 185 48.28 -50.54 -58.58
N ASP A 186 49.39 -50.09 -57.99
CA ASP A 186 50.72 -50.66 -58.24
C ASP A 186 50.82 -52.09 -57.71
N VAL A 187 50.18 -52.41 -56.58
CA VAL A 187 50.10 -53.78 -56.04
C VAL A 187 49.30 -54.70 -56.98
N ILE A 188 48.10 -54.27 -57.39
CA ILE A 188 47.25 -55.03 -58.33
C ILE A 188 47.99 -55.28 -59.66
N ARG A 189 48.71 -54.28 -60.14
CA ARG A 189 49.52 -54.39 -61.35
C ARG A 189 50.66 -55.41 -61.19
N LYS A 190 51.41 -55.36 -60.09
CA LYS A 190 52.50 -56.31 -59.81
C LYS A 190 52.01 -57.75 -59.64
N GLU A 191 50.90 -57.94 -58.93
CA GLU A 191 50.29 -59.26 -58.75
C GLU A 191 49.84 -59.85 -60.09
N SER A 192 49.19 -59.05 -60.93
CA SER A 192 48.81 -59.46 -62.29
C SER A 192 50.04 -59.78 -63.15
N GLU A 193 51.10 -58.97 -63.09
CA GLU A 193 52.35 -59.22 -63.81
C GLU A 193 53.02 -60.54 -63.38
N GLN A 194 53.00 -60.86 -62.09
CA GLN A 194 53.52 -62.13 -61.56
C GLN A 194 52.70 -63.35 -62.03
N ARG A 195 51.37 -63.24 -61.99
CA ARG A 195 50.47 -64.30 -62.50
C ARG A 195 50.66 -64.52 -64.00
N ILE A 196 50.84 -63.44 -64.77
CA ILE A 196 51.12 -63.53 -66.21
C ILE A 196 52.47 -64.20 -66.48
N GLN A 197 53.52 -63.90 -65.70
CA GLN A 197 54.83 -64.55 -65.85
C GLN A 197 54.77 -66.06 -65.53
N LEU A 198 53.99 -66.47 -64.53
CA LEU A 198 53.79 -67.88 -64.19
C LEU A 198 53.03 -68.63 -65.30
N ALA A 199 52.01 -67.99 -65.87
CA ALA A 199 51.14 -68.60 -66.88
C ALA A 199 51.84 -68.82 -68.24
N GLN A 200 52.85 -68.02 -68.61
CA GLN A 200 53.56 -68.10 -69.90
C GLN A 200 54.26 -69.45 -70.19
N GLY A 201 54.33 -70.38 -69.23
CA GLY A 201 54.95 -71.70 -69.38
C GLY A 201 54.02 -72.88 -69.74
N MET A 202 52.70 -72.67 -69.90
CA MET A 202 51.72 -73.76 -70.09
C MET A 202 50.98 -73.66 -71.45
N GLU A 203 50.55 -74.80 -72.03
CA GLU A 203 49.86 -74.86 -73.35
C GLU A 203 48.50 -74.12 -73.37
N ASN A 204 47.88 -73.93 -72.19
CA ASN A 204 46.63 -73.18 -71.99
C ASN A 204 46.84 -71.70 -71.56
N ALA A 205 48.08 -71.20 -71.64
CA ALA A 205 48.48 -69.88 -71.11
C ALA A 205 47.65 -68.70 -71.64
N GLN A 206 47.19 -68.78 -72.89
CA GLN A 206 46.60 -67.63 -73.57
C GLN A 206 45.25 -67.23 -72.93
N GLU A 207 44.43 -68.20 -72.54
CA GLU A 207 43.14 -67.96 -71.89
C GLU A 207 43.32 -67.39 -70.48
N GLU A 208 44.26 -67.96 -69.70
CA GLU A 208 44.56 -67.51 -68.34
C GLU A 208 45.16 -66.09 -68.32
N ILE A 209 46.01 -65.74 -69.30
CA ILE A 209 46.54 -64.37 -69.46
C ILE A 209 45.42 -63.39 -69.80
N THR A 210 44.47 -63.77 -70.66
CA THR A 210 43.32 -62.89 -70.97
C THR A 210 42.44 -62.68 -69.76
N LEU A 211 42.14 -63.74 -69.00
CA LEU A 211 41.37 -63.67 -67.75
C LEU A 211 42.07 -62.81 -66.70
N ALA A 212 43.39 -62.97 -66.52
CA ALA A 212 44.17 -62.19 -65.58
C ALA A 212 44.23 -60.69 -65.96
N ARG A 213 44.25 -60.36 -67.25
CA ARG A 213 44.16 -58.97 -67.73
C ARG A 213 42.77 -58.38 -67.50
N THR A 214 41.71 -59.13 -67.83
CA THR A 214 40.34 -58.66 -67.59
C THR A 214 40.06 -58.47 -66.10
N GLU A 215 40.51 -59.39 -65.25
CA GLU A 215 40.36 -59.28 -63.79
C GLU A 215 41.14 -58.08 -63.23
N ARG A 216 42.38 -57.86 -63.71
CA ARG A 216 43.17 -56.68 -63.35
C ARG A 216 42.44 -55.40 -63.75
N ASP A 217 41.97 -55.32 -65.00
CA ASP A 217 41.32 -54.12 -65.54
C ASP A 217 40.00 -53.83 -64.81
N GLU A 218 39.24 -54.88 -64.46
CA GLU A 218 38.04 -54.76 -63.63
C GLU A 218 38.36 -54.26 -62.22
N LYS A 219 39.41 -54.81 -61.56
CA LYS A 219 39.86 -54.34 -60.25
C LYS A 219 40.37 -52.90 -60.29
N LEU A 220 41.10 -52.51 -61.33
CA LEU A 220 41.56 -51.12 -61.50
C LEU A 220 40.37 -50.16 -61.72
N ALA A 221 39.39 -50.56 -62.52
CA ALA A 221 38.16 -49.79 -62.73
C ALA A 221 37.32 -49.70 -61.44
N ALA A 222 37.30 -50.75 -60.62
CA ALA A 222 36.64 -50.76 -59.31
C ALA A 222 37.33 -49.80 -58.33
N VAL A 223 38.67 -49.79 -58.30
CA VAL A 223 39.47 -48.81 -57.53
C VAL A 223 39.15 -47.39 -57.99
N ASP A 224 39.12 -47.13 -59.29
CA ASP A 224 38.75 -45.82 -59.81
C ASP A 224 37.33 -45.41 -59.39
N LYS A 225 36.36 -46.32 -59.46
CA LYS A 225 34.98 -46.05 -59.03
C LYS A 225 34.85 -45.81 -57.52
N LYS A 226 35.66 -46.53 -56.71
CA LYS A 226 35.72 -46.40 -55.25
C LYS A 226 36.16 -44.99 -54.85
N TYR A 227 37.26 -44.50 -55.40
CA TYR A 227 37.81 -43.20 -55.04
C TYR A 227 37.27 -42.03 -55.89
N ALA A 228 36.56 -42.28 -56.99
CA ALA A 228 35.98 -41.23 -57.83
C ALA A 228 35.01 -40.30 -57.08
N ARG A 229 34.23 -40.83 -56.12
CA ARG A 229 33.30 -40.00 -55.32
C ARG A 229 34.07 -39.10 -54.34
N GLU A 230 35.10 -39.63 -53.70
CA GLU A 230 35.96 -38.88 -52.77
C GLU A 230 36.76 -37.79 -53.49
N LEU A 231 37.35 -38.09 -54.65
CA LEU A 231 38.04 -37.06 -55.45
C LEU A 231 37.10 -35.97 -55.98
N ARG A 232 35.87 -36.32 -56.37
CA ARG A 232 34.87 -35.34 -56.83
C ARG A 232 34.41 -34.44 -55.68
N THR A 233 34.13 -35.00 -54.52
CA THR A 233 33.72 -34.23 -53.34
C THR A 233 34.84 -33.30 -52.86
N LEU A 234 36.09 -33.78 -52.82
CA LEU A 234 37.25 -32.99 -52.42
C LEU A 234 37.57 -31.87 -53.43
N ASN A 235 37.53 -32.15 -54.74
CA ASN A 235 37.68 -31.11 -55.78
C ASN A 235 36.54 -30.07 -55.74
N ASN A 236 35.30 -30.50 -55.46
CA ASN A 236 34.17 -29.58 -55.31
C ASN A 236 34.32 -28.69 -54.06
N ARG A 237 34.83 -29.23 -52.94
CA ARG A 237 35.18 -28.45 -51.75
C ARG A 237 36.28 -27.43 -52.04
N ILE A 238 37.37 -27.85 -52.70
CA ILE A 238 38.47 -26.96 -53.12
C ILE A 238 37.96 -25.85 -54.05
N ASN A 239 37.11 -26.19 -55.03
CA ASN A 239 36.55 -25.21 -55.97
C ASN A 239 35.53 -24.27 -55.31
N LYS A 240 34.72 -24.77 -54.36
CA LYS A 240 33.76 -23.96 -53.58
C LYS A 240 34.50 -23.00 -52.64
N ALA A 241 35.58 -23.46 -52.02
CA ALA A 241 36.41 -22.63 -51.16
C ALA A 241 37.18 -21.57 -51.98
N ARG A 242 37.66 -21.90 -53.20
CA ARG A 242 38.21 -20.94 -54.17
C ARG A 242 37.20 -19.90 -54.71
N ARG A 243 35.92 -20.25 -54.81
CA ARG A 243 34.83 -19.36 -55.29
C ARG A 243 34.15 -18.57 -54.18
N GLY A 244 34.29 -18.98 -52.92
CA GLY A 244 33.63 -18.40 -51.76
C GLY A 244 34.20 -17.06 -51.27
N THR A 245 35.25 -16.54 -51.90
CA THR A 245 35.94 -15.31 -51.45
C THR A 245 35.23 -14.02 -51.88
N SER A 246 34.42 -14.02 -52.94
CA SER A 246 33.83 -12.77 -53.46
C SER A 246 32.50 -12.35 -52.83
N ASN A 247 31.73 -13.26 -52.23
CA ASN A 247 30.37 -12.96 -51.72
C ASN A 247 30.24 -12.98 -50.18
N LYS A 248 31.18 -13.59 -49.45
CA LYS A 248 31.09 -13.68 -47.97
C LYS A 248 31.28 -12.34 -47.26
N ALA A 249 32.14 -11.46 -47.78
CA ALA A 249 32.34 -10.13 -47.20
C ALA A 249 31.08 -9.26 -47.39
N ALA A 250 30.49 -9.26 -48.60
CA ALA A 250 29.26 -8.52 -48.88
C ALA A 250 28.05 -9.05 -48.09
N ASP A 251 27.96 -10.36 -47.84
CA ASP A 251 26.90 -10.94 -46.99
C ASP A 251 27.15 -10.67 -45.49
N ALA A 252 28.40 -10.66 -45.04
CA ALA A 252 28.76 -10.27 -43.66
C ALA A 252 28.45 -8.79 -43.41
N ASP A 253 28.77 -7.89 -44.34
CA ASP A 253 28.47 -6.46 -44.23
C ASP A 253 26.96 -6.19 -44.16
N LYS A 254 26.14 -6.92 -44.93
CA LYS A 254 24.67 -6.85 -44.83
C LYS A 254 24.19 -7.31 -43.46
N ARG A 255 24.74 -8.42 -42.94
CA ARG A 255 24.36 -8.96 -41.64
C ARG A 255 24.77 -8.04 -40.49
N ILE A 256 25.94 -7.41 -40.58
CA ILE A 256 26.39 -6.41 -39.61
C ILE A 256 25.42 -5.23 -39.58
N LYS A 257 25.04 -4.67 -40.75
CA LYS A 257 24.04 -3.59 -40.82
C LYS A 257 22.68 -3.96 -40.23
N GLU A 258 22.21 -5.20 -40.45
CA GLU A 258 20.99 -5.70 -39.83
C GLU A 258 21.12 -5.79 -38.30
N LEU A 259 22.25 -6.28 -37.79
CA LEU A 259 22.50 -6.39 -36.36
C LEU A 259 22.65 -5.01 -35.71
N GLU A 260 23.31 -4.05 -36.36
CA GLU A 260 23.40 -2.65 -35.94
C GLU A 260 22.02 -2.00 -35.84
N ALA A 261 21.14 -2.21 -36.83
CA ALA A 261 19.77 -1.72 -36.79
C ALA A 261 18.94 -2.36 -35.66
N ASN A 262 19.11 -3.67 -35.41
CA ASN A 262 18.45 -4.36 -34.30
C ASN A 262 18.95 -3.83 -32.93
N ILE A 263 20.26 -3.57 -32.82
CA ILE A 263 20.89 -2.95 -31.64
C ILE A 263 20.30 -1.57 -31.40
N GLU A 264 20.19 -0.71 -32.42
CA GLU A 264 19.61 0.63 -32.31
C GLU A 264 18.14 0.58 -31.87
N GLN A 265 17.35 -0.33 -32.45
CA GLN A 265 15.95 -0.52 -32.06
C GLN A 265 15.81 -1.02 -30.61
N GLU A 266 16.61 -2.00 -30.20
CA GLU A 266 16.56 -2.52 -28.83
C GLU A 266 17.12 -1.51 -27.80
N GLN A 267 18.07 -0.65 -28.18
CA GLN A 267 18.51 0.49 -27.35
C GLN A 267 17.37 1.47 -27.09
N ALA A 268 16.58 1.82 -28.11
CA ALA A 268 15.42 2.67 -27.94
C ALA A 268 14.39 2.05 -26.98
N VAL A 269 14.18 0.73 -27.07
CA VAL A 269 13.31 -0.02 -26.16
C VAL A 269 13.89 -0.04 -24.73
N ILE A 270 15.20 -0.21 -24.56
CA ILE A 270 15.87 -0.15 -23.24
C ILE A 270 15.69 1.24 -22.62
N ASP A 271 15.82 2.31 -23.40
CA ASP A 271 15.65 3.67 -22.90
C ASP A 271 14.20 3.96 -22.46
N GLU A 272 13.21 3.45 -23.20
CA GLU A 272 11.80 3.50 -22.80
C GLU A 272 11.56 2.73 -21.48
N ILE A 273 12.05 1.48 -21.39
CA ILE A 273 11.94 0.65 -20.18
C ILE A 273 12.63 1.30 -18.98
N ARG A 274 13.78 1.94 -19.17
CA ARG A 274 14.46 2.73 -18.12
C ARG A 274 13.62 3.93 -17.69
N GLY A 275 12.95 4.57 -18.63
CA GLY A 275 11.98 5.63 -18.37
C GLY A 275 10.87 5.15 -17.44
N GLU A 276 10.20 4.04 -17.80
CA GLU A 276 9.17 3.40 -16.97
C GLU A 276 9.70 3.03 -15.58
N LYS A 277 10.90 2.43 -15.50
CA LYS A 277 11.55 2.09 -14.23
C LYS A 277 11.67 3.30 -13.30
N LEU A 278 12.12 4.43 -13.86
CA LEU A 278 12.32 5.66 -13.10
C LEU A 278 11.00 6.23 -12.57
N GLU A 279 9.88 6.01 -13.27
CA GLU A 279 8.56 6.41 -12.78
C GLU A 279 8.15 5.58 -11.56
N PHE A 280 8.23 4.25 -11.64
CA PHE A 280 7.92 3.38 -10.50
C PHE A 280 8.88 3.59 -9.33
N GLU A 281 10.18 3.75 -9.56
CA GLU A 281 11.14 4.07 -8.50
C GLU A 281 10.82 5.40 -7.80
N LYS A 282 10.35 6.41 -8.55
CA LYS A 282 9.91 7.68 -7.95
C LYS A 282 8.69 7.47 -7.06
N GLU A 283 7.73 6.65 -7.47
CA GLU A 283 6.56 6.33 -6.67
C GLU A 283 6.94 5.57 -5.40
N VAL A 284 7.78 4.55 -5.49
CA VAL A 284 8.32 3.82 -4.34
C VAL A 284 8.99 4.78 -3.36
N ARG A 285 9.89 5.66 -3.84
CA ARG A 285 10.58 6.64 -2.97
C ARG A 285 9.62 7.62 -2.29
N LYS A 286 8.54 8.05 -2.98
CA LYS A 286 7.51 8.90 -2.37
C LYS A 286 6.78 8.17 -1.25
N LEU A 287 6.36 6.93 -1.50
CA LEU A 287 5.66 6.10 -0.52
C LEU A 287 6.54 5.82 0.70
N GLU A 288 7.82 5.47 0.49
CA GLU A 288 8.80 5.27 1.56
C GLU A 288 9.03 6.54 2.40
N ALA A 289 9.08 7.71 1.77
CA ALA A 289 9.24 8.99 2.47
C ALA A 289 8.03 9.29 3.37
N GLU A 290 6.81 8.92 2.96
CA GLU A 290 5.59 9.10 3.74
C GLU A 290 5.50 8.16 4.94
N VAL A 291 5.99 6.91 4.83
CA VAL A 291 6.07 5.97 5.96
C VAL A 291 7.33 6.13 6.84
N GLY A 292 8.26 7.00 6.42
CA GLY A 292 9.53 7.24 7.11
C GLY A 292 9.40 7.56 8.62
N PRO A 293 8.55 8.51 9.05
CA PRO A 293 8.38 8.84 10.47
C PRO A 293 7.96 7.66 11.34
N ILE A 294 7.14 6.76 10.79
CA ILE A 294 6.67 5.57 11.48
C ILE A 294 7.82 4.56 11.64
N LYS A 295 8.68 4.44 10.61
CA LYS A 295 9.86 3.57 10.65
C LYS A 295 10.80 3.94 11.79
N TYR A 296 11.00 5.23 12.05
CA TYR A 296 11.79 5.69 13.21
C TYR A 296 11.15 5.32 14.55
N ILE A 297 9.81 5.39 14.66
CA ILE A 297 9.10 4.99 15.88
C ILE A 297 9.23 3.47 16.08
N ALA A 298 9.11 2.68 15.01
CA ALA A 298 9.30 1.23 15.07
C ALA A 298 10.73 0.87 15.48
N GLU A 299 11.74 1.50 14.87
CA GLU A 299 13.15 1.30 15.22
C GLU A 299 13.44 1.67 16.69
N PHE A 300 12.86 2.77 17.18
CA PHE A 300 13.01 3.19 18.58
C PHE A 300 12.37 2.22 19.58
N ILE A 301 11.19 1.67 19.26
CA ILE A 301 10.43 0.81 20.18
C ILE A 301 10.93 -0.63 20.13
N TYR A 302 11.29 -1.14 18.94
CA TYR A 302 11.53 -2.56 18.71
C TYR A 302 12.97 -2.91 18.33
N GLY A 303 13.83 -1.93 18.01
CA GLY A 303 15.26 -2.15 17.74
C GLY A 303 15.58 -2.84 16.40
N GLU A 304 14.57 -3.31 15.66
CA GLU A 304 14.69 -3.94 14.34
C GLU A 304 13.64 -3.36 13.38
N THR A 305 14.02 -3.23 12.11
CA THR A 305 13.16 -2.66 11.06
C THR A 305 12.63 -3.75 10.12
N ASP A 306 11.94 -4.73 10.67
CA ASP A 306 11.22 -5.70 9.83
C ASP A 306 9.82 -5.16 9.46
N LYS A 307 9.32 -5.47 8.26
CA LYS A 307 8.01 -4.96 7.77
C LYS A 307 6.88 -5.31 8.74
N THR A 308 6.93 -6.51 9.30
CA THR A 308 5.95 -7.00 10.28
C THR A 308 5.97 -6.21 11.60
N ILE A 309 7.11 -5.64 11.96
CA ILE A 309 7.30 -4.83 13.17
C ILE A 309 6.80 -3.41 12.93
N LEU A 310 6.98 -2.88 11.71
CA LEU A 310 6.44 -1.58 11.30
C LEU A 310 4.90 -1.56 11.41
N GLU A 311 4.23 -2.57 10.86
CA GLU A 311 2.77 -2.71 10.91
C GLU A 311 2.26 -2.81 12.36
N LYS A 312 2.97 -3.55 13.22
CA LYS A 312 2.65 -3.65 14.65
C LYS A 312 2.84 -2.30 15.36
N ALA A 313 3.90 -1.57 15.06
CA ALA A 313 4.14 -0.25 15.65
C ALA A 313 3.01 0.73 15.31
N VAL A 314 2.60 0.78 14.03
CA VAL A 314 1.46 1.61 13.58
C VAL A 314 0.19 1.24 14.33
N THR A 315 -0.10 -0.06 14.44
CA THR A 315 -1.27 -0.56 15.15
C THR A 315 -1.30 -0.09 16.60
N TRP A 316 -0.18 -0.19 17.31
CA TRP A 316 -0.08 0.29 18.69
C TRP A 316 -0.22 1.81 18.82
N VAL A 317 0.36 2.58 17.90
CA VAL A 317 0.21 4.04 17.86
C VAL A 317 -1.26 4.43 17.68
N ILE A 318 -1.98 3.78 16.76
CA ILE A 318 -3.41 4.01 16.53
C ILE A 318 -4.22 3.69 17.80
N ILE A 319 -3.95 2.55 18.44
CA ILE A 319 -4.62 2.15 19.68
C ILE A 319 -4.41 3.18 20.79
N ILE A 320 -3.19 3.69 20.96
CA ILE A 320 -2.87 4.72 21.96
C ILE A 320 -3.65 6.01 21.67
N ILE A 321 -3.65 6.48 20.42
CA ILE A 321 -4.36 7.71 20.03
C ILE A 321 -5.85 7.61 20.34
N ILE A 322 -6.46 6.49 19.96
CA ILE A 322 -7.88 6.22 20.17
C ILE A 322 -8.23 6.17 21.67
N PHE A 323 -7.43 5.46 22.47
CA PHE A 323 -7.64 5.32 23.90
C PHE A 323 -7.57 6.66 24.64
N VAL A 324 -6.83 7.64 24.10
CA VAL A 324 -6.74 8.99 24.67
C VAL A 324 -7.86 9.89 24.15
N PHE A 325 -8.08 9.93 22.84
CA PHE A 325 -8.94 10.92 22.21
C PHE A 325 -10.42 10.70 22.47
N ASP A 326 -10.87 9.44 22.52
CA ASP A 326 -12.31 9.16 22.66
C ASP A 326 -12.84 9.42 24.09
N PRO A 327 -12.16 9.00 25.17
CA PRO A 327 -12.52 9.43 26.53
C PRO A 327 -12.38 10.94 26.73
N LEU A 328 -11.41 11.57 26.06
CA LEU A 328 -11.19 13.02 26.15
C LEU A 328 -12.35 13.81 25.56
N ALA A 329 -12.92 13.38 24.42
CA ALA A 329 -14.09 14.05 23.82
C ALA A 329 -15.30 14.04 24.77
N VAL A 330 -15.59 12.87 25.35
CA VAL A 330 -16.67 12.73 26.34
C VAL A 330 -16.38 13.52 27.61
N GLY A 331 -15.13 13.50 28.07
CA GLY A 331 -14.66 14.29 29.22
C GLY A 331 -14.84 15.80 29.02
N LEU A 332 -14.51 16.32 27.83
CA LEU A 332 -14.68 17.73 27.48
C LEU A 332 -16.15 18.13 27.43
N LEU A 333 -17.04 17.27 26.92
CA LEU A 333 -18.48 17.54 26.98
C LEU A 333 -18.99 17.61 28.42
N ILE A 334 -18.57 16.68 29.28
CA ILE A 334 -18.94 16.71 30.70
C ILE A 334 -18.36 17.95 31.39
N ALA A 335 -17.11 18.30 31.11
CA ALA A 335 -16.42 19.47 31.68
C ALA A 335 -17.05 20.79 31.22
N SER A 336 -17.50 20.89 29.96
CA SER A 336 -18.21 22.07 29.47
C SER A 336 -19.55 22.26 30.19
N GLN A 337 -20.32 21.18 30.41
CA GLN A 337 -21.56 21.24 31.17
C GLN A 337 -21.34 21.69 32.62
N TYR A 338 -20.27 21.21 33.24
CA TYR A 338 -19.85 21.66 34.57
C TYR A 338 -19.48 23.16 34.57
N SER A 339 -18.72 23.60 33.57
CA SER A 339 -18.31 25.00 33.41
C SER A 339 -19.49 25.93 33.16
N PHE A 340 -20.49 25.52 32.36
CA PHE A 340 -21.73 26.26 32.16
C PHE A 340 -22.56 26.38 33.44
N ALA A 341 -22.69 25.30 34.21
CA ALA A 341 -23.40 25.34 35.50
C ALA A 341 -22.71 26.29 36.49
N MET A 342 -21.38 26.31 36.50
CA MET A 342 -20.60 27.25 37.31
C MET A 342 -20.80 28.70 36.85
N ALA A 343 -20.81 28.95 35.53
CA ALA A 343 -21.08 30.26 34.95
C ALA A 343 -22.49 30.78 35.29
N ARG A 344 -23.50 29.89 35.35
CA ARG A 344 -24.86 30.23 35.79
C ARG A 344 -24.99 30.45 37.30
N GLY A 345 -23.93 30.19 38.08
CA GLY A 345 -23.94 30.34 39.54
C GLY A 345 -24.68 29.22 40.27
N GLU A 346 -24.95 28.10 39.60
CA GLU A 346 -25.62 26.91 40.17
C GLU A 346 -24.72 26.15 41.16
N TYR A 347 -23.39 26.34 41.05
CA TYR A 347 -22.40 25.83 42.00
C TYR A 347 -22.06 26.87 43.07
N ARG A 348 -23.03 27.20 43.93
CA ARG A 348 -22.75 28.01 45.12
C ARG A 348 -22.41 27.06 46.27
N LYS A 349 -21.14 26.97 46.66
CA LYS A 349 -20.75 26.36 47.95
C LYS A 349 -21.42 27.20 49.05
N THR A 350 -22.55 26.74 49.58
CA THR A 350 -23.04 27.20 50.87
C THR A 350 -22.12 26.59 51.92
N ILE A 351 -21.20 27.38 52.45
CA ILE A 351 -20.55 27.04 53.72
C ILE A 351 -21.68 27.12 54.74
N ASP A 352 -22.18 25.97 55.18
CA ASP A 352 -23.05 25.92 56.34
C ASP A 352 -22.20 26.25 57.58
N ASN A 353 -22.73 27.00 58.54
CA ASN A 353 -21.98 27.48 59.70
C ASN A 353 -21.49 26.35 60.63
N ASN A 354 -21.86 25.09 60.36
CA ASN A 354 -21.46 23.91 61.11
C ASN A 354 -20.42 23.01 60.43
N GLY A 355 -19.75 23.46 59.36
CA GLY A 355 -18.55 22.76 58.85
C GLY A 355 -18.80 21.46 58.09
N GLU A 356 -20.05 21.08 57.83
CA GLU A 356 -20.35 19.99 56.90
C GLU A 356 -20.42 20.51 55.46
N LYS A 357 -19.61 19.90 54.59
CA LYS A 357 -19.53 20.23 53.16
C LYS A 357 -20.75 19.66 52.43
N SER A 358 -21.85 20.40 52.38
CA SER A 358 -23.00 20.02 51.55
C SER A 358 -22.99 20.78 50.22
N SER A 359 -22.62 20.11 49.13
CA SER A 359 -22.80 20.62 47.76
C SER A 359 -24.23 20.31 47.31
N VAL A 360 -25.16 21.21 47.57
CA VAL A 360 -26.54 21.10 47.09
C VAL A 360 -26.64 21.77 45.72
N LEU A 361 -26.94 20.98 44.69
CA LEU A 361 -27.44 21.49 43.41
C LEU A 361 -28.86 22.00 43.66
N ASP A 362 -29.02 23.30 43.91
CA ASP A 362 -30.32 23.91 44.19
C ASP A 362 -31.16 23.97 42.90
N GLY A 363 -32.12 23.04 42.80
CA GLY A 363 -33.05 22.90 41.68
C GLY A 363 -34.26 23.83 41.72
N ARG A 364 -34.22 24.97 42.43
CA ARG A 364 -35.33 25.93 42.43
C ARG A 364 -35.16 27.00 41.36
N GLN A 365 -35.88 26.82 40.25
CA GLN A 365 -36.26 27.92 39.36
C GLN A 365 -36.88 29.04 40.20
N LYS A 366 -36.22 30.19 40.26
CA LYS A 366 -36.86 31.42 40.72
C LYS A 366 -37.74 31.93 39.59
N THR A 367 -39.04 31.63 39.64
CA THR A 367 -40.03 32.40 38.87
C THR A 367 -39.89 33.85 39.31
N LYS A 368 -39.56 34.74 38.36
CA LYS A 368 -39.46 36.17 38.60
C LYS A 368 -40.89 36.68 38.80
N VAL A 369 -41.33 36.83 40.06
CA VAL A 369 -42.58 37.54 40.36
C VAL A 369 -42.34 38.99 39.95
N ILE A 370 -42.96 39.40 38.83
CA ILE A 370 -43.06 40.81 38.45
C ILE A 370 -44.32 41.30 39.15
N GLU A 371 -44.15 41.93 40.31
CA GLU A 371 -45.23 42.67 40.93
C GLU A 371 -45.56 43.85 40.02
N LYS A 372 -46.68 43.75 39.29
CA LYS A 372 -47.21 44.81 38.46
C LYS A 372 -48.36 45.42 39.23
N VAL A 373 -48.09 46.53 39.92
CA VAL A 373 -49.12 47.33 40.60
C VAL A 373 -49.98 47.96 39.50
N TYR A 374 -51.23 47.51 39.41
CA TYR A 374 -52.25 48.22 38.65
C TYR A 374 -52.99 49.11 39.64
N GLU A 375 -52.85 50.42 39.47
CA GLU A 375 -53.71 51.39 40.12
C GLU A 375 -55.06 51.30 39.40
N VAL A 376 -56.05 50.70 40.05
CA VAL A 376 -57.41 50.61 39.55
C VAL A 376 -58.16 51.77 40.17
N GLU A 377 -58.35 52.86 39.42
CA GLU A 377 -59.44 53.80 39.68
C GLU A 377 -60.75 53.06 39.41
N ALA A 378 -61.36 52.55 40.48
CA ALA A 378 -62.74 52.11 40.44
C ALA A 378 -63.62 53.33 40.71
N ASP A 379 -64.37 53.76 39.70
CA ASP A 379 -65.52 54.65 39.88
C ASP A 379 -66.55 53.87 40.70
N VAL A 380 -66.71 54.22 41.98
CA VAL A 380 -67.63 53.53 42.90
C VAL A 380 -69.04 54.07 42.64
N ASP A 381 -69.86 53.27 41.95
CA ASP A 381 -71.31 53.46 41.86
C ASP A 381 -71.93 53.17 43.24
N ASP A 382 -72.38 54.23 43.92
CA ASP A 382 -72.84 54.25 45.31
C ASP A 382 -74.33 53.83 45.45
N SER A 383 -74.78 52.87 44.64
CA SER A 383 -76.16 52.36 44.69
C SER A 383 -76.24 50.95 45.29
N THR A 384 -76.94 50.85 46.43
CA THR A 384 -77.08 49.61 47.20
C THR A 384 -77.76 48.51 46.37
N PRO A 385 -77.19 47.29 46.30
CA PRO A 385 -77.79 46.17 45.58
C PRO A 385 -79.22 45.86 46.05
N LYS A 386 -80.14 45.63 45.10
CA LYS A 386 -81.58 45.37 45.34
C LYS A 386 -81.84 44.23 46.34
N ASP A 387 -80.91 43.30 46.46
CA ASP A 387 -81.01 42.12 47.32
C ASP A 387 -80.87 42.46 48.82
N ILE A 388 -80.24 43.61 49.15
CA ILE A 388 -80.07 44.08 50.53
C ILE A 388 -81.32 44.85 51.01
N GLN A 389 -82.02 45.55 50.12
CA GLN A 389 -83.27 46.26 50.47
C GLN A 389 -84.41 45.31 50.86
N VAL A 390 -84.46 44.13 50.23
CA VAL A 390 -85.43 43.07 50.56
C VAL A 390 -85.16 42.48 51.95
N LEU A 391 -83.89 42.35 52.33
CA LEU A 391 -83.49 41.87 53.65
C LEU A 391 -83.77 42.92 54.75
N GLU A 392 -83.60 44.21 54.47
CA GLU A 392 -83.96 45.28 55.42
C GLU A 392 -85.47 45.39 55.67
N GLN A 393 -86.30 45.20 54.63
CA GLN A 393 -87.77 45.13 54.80
C GLN A 393 -88.19 43.91 55.64
N GLN A 394 -87.59 42.74 55.40
CA GLN A 394 -87.88 41.53 56.17
C GLN A 394 -87.43 41.61 57.64
N ILE A 395 -86.41 42.41 57.94
CA ILE A 395 -85.96 42.67 59.31
C ILE A 395 -86.90 43.66 60.00
N LYS A 396 -87.36 44.72 59.32
CA LYS A 396 -88.35 45.67 59.89
C LYS A 396 -89.68 44.99 60.25
N ASP A 397 -90.23 44.16 59.36
CA ASP A 397 -91.48 43.43 59.61
C ASP A 397 -91.40 42.41 60.76
N LYS A 398 -90.18 41.96 61.10
CA LYS A 398 -89.92 41.06 62.25
C LYS A 398 -89.67 41.79 63.57
N THR A 399 -89.47 43.10 63.54
CA THR A 399 -89.15 43.91 64.73
C THR A 399 -90.36 44.68 65.26
N GLU A 400 -91.44 44.78 64.48
CA GLU A 400 -92.72 45.44 64.87
C GLU A 400 -93.86 44.46 65.24
N LYS A 401 -93.54 43.19 65.57
CA LYS A 401 -94.43 42.24 66.27
C LYS A 401 -93.74 41.73 67.52
#